data_AF-A0A935CJ20-F1
#
_entry.id   AF-A0A935CJ20-F1
#
_cell.length_a   1.000
_cell.length_b   1.000
_cell.length_c   1.000
_cell.angle_alpha   90.00
_cell.angle_beta   90.00
_cell.angle_gamma   90.00
#
_symmetry.space_group_name_H-M   'P 1'
#
loop_
_entity.id
_entity.type
_entity.pdbx_description
1 polymer ?
#
loop_
_entity_poly.entity_id
_entity_poly.type
_entity_poly.pdbx_seq_one_letter_code
_entity_poly.pdbx_strand_id
1 'polypeptide(L)'
;MLVIDRDANRLYEMGNAYPQVDGSWKASGGAVFHLNSNTVRPTGQPGWTSADAAGLPIFPGLVRYDEAASGVIHHAFRFTVSSTRKAYVPPATHWASGNTSASLAPMGMRVRLKASYVIPASFSTESRAILQAMKTYGMLVADNGSNWFVSGAPDDRWNNDKLLAELGSVKGASFEVVRMDGLVLP
;
A
#
# COMPACT_ATOMS: atom_id res chain seq x y z
N MET A 1 -5.07 -1.53 13.60
CA MET A 1 -5.97 -0.38 13.86
C MET A 1 -5.33 0.88 13.29
N LEU A 2 -6.12 1.71 12.60
CA LEU A 2 -5.68 2.99 12.03
C LEU A 2 -6.51 4.11 12.67
N VAL A 3 -5.86 5.15 13.19
CA VAL A 3 -6.52 6.30 13.82
C VAL A 3 -5.97 7.58 13.24
N ILE A 4 -6.86 8.44 12.74
CA ILE A 4 -6.51 9.77 12.22
C ILE A 4 -6.86 10.79 13.29
N ASP A 5 -5.84 11.46 13.80
CA ASP A 5 -5.98 12.64 14.64
C ASP A 5 -5.90 13.88 13.76
N ARG A 6 -7.07 14.45 13.48
CA ARG A 6 -7.20 15.63 12.61
C ARG A 6 -6.64 16.89 13.27
N ASP A 7 -6.73 17.00 14.59
CA ASP A 7 -6.33 18.19 15.33
C ASP A 7 -4.81 18.26 15.45
N ALA A 8 -4.15 17.12 15.69
CA ALA A 8 -2.70 17.02 15.71
C ALA A 8 -2.06 16.81 14.32
N ASN A 9 -2.88 16.55 13.30
CA ASN A 9 -2.46 16.20 11.94
C ASN A 9 -1.51 14.98 11.95
N ARG A 10 -1.98 13.91 12.59
CA ARG A 10 -1.25 12.66 12.81
C ARG A 10 -2.06 11.45 12.39
N LEU A 11 -1.34 10.41 11.97
CA LEU A 11 -1.86 9.08 11.76
C LEU A 11 -1.16 8.13 12.73
N TYR A 12 -1.95 7.38 13.48
CA TYR A 12 -1.48 6.34 14.40
C TYR A 12 -1.89 4.98 13.84
N GLU A 13 -0.92 4.09 13.67
CA GLU A 13 -1.17 2.74 13.16
C GLU A 13 -0.62 1.70 14.12
N MET A 14 -1.46 0.75 14.50
CA MET A 14 -1.09 -0.37 15.35
C MET A 14 -1.28 -1.69 14.63
N GLY A 15 -0.21 -2.48 14.57
CA GLY A 15 -0.20 -3.83 14.02
C GLY A 15 -0.81 -4.83 15.00
N ASN A 16 -1.54 -5.81 14.48
CA ASN A 16 -2.11 -6.92 15.25
C ASN A 16 -2.83 -6.47 16.54
N ALA A 17 -3.66 -5.43 16.41
CA ALA A 17 -4.27 -4.73 17.53
C ALA A 17 -5.62 -5.36 17.91
N TYR A 18 -5.79 -5.74 19.18
CA TYR A 18 -7.01 -6.33 19.71
C TYR A 18 -7.44 -5.69 21.03
N PRO A 19 -8.74 -5.39 21.20
CA PRO A 19 -9.26 -4.97 22.49
C PRO A 19 -9.16 -6.12 23.50
N GLN A 20 -8.92 -5.76 24.75
CA GLN A 20 -8.92 -6.67 25.89
C GLN A 20 -10.20 -6.47 26.72
N VAL A 21 -10.51 -7.42 27.61
CA VAL A 21 -11.73 -7.40 28.44
C VAL A 21 -11.77 -6.20 29.39
N ASP A 22 -10.61 -5.72 29.82
CA ASP A 22 -10.46 -4.57 30.72
C ASP A 22 -10.51 -3.21 30.00
N GLY A 23 -10.79 -3.20 28.69
CA GLY A 23 -10.84 -1.99 27.86
C GLY A 23 -9.48 -1.53 27.33
N SER A 24 -8.38 -2.20 27.70
CA SER A 24 -7.06 -1.93 27.11
C SER A 24 -6.92 -2.53 25.71
N TRP A 25 -5.82 -2.21 25.02
CA TRP A 25 -5.49 -2.77 23.71
C TRP A 25 -4.13 -3.45 23.74
N LYS A 26 -4.05 -4.63 23.14
CA LYS A 26 -2.79 -5.31 22.85
C LYS A 26 -2.46 -5.13 21.38
N ALA A 27 -1.23 -4.76 21.06
CA ALA A 27 -0.74 -4.62 19.69
C ALA A 27 0.69 -5.20 19.57
N SER A 28 1.08 -5.62 18.38
CA SER A 28 2.46 -6.07 18.11
C SER A 28 3.44 -4.91 17.91
N GLY A 29 2.93 -3.72 17.65
CA GLY A 29 3.72 -2.51 17.47
C GLY A 29 2.83 -1.32 17.09
N GLY A 30 3.40 -0.11 17.21
CA GLY A 30 2.74 1.14 16.86
C GLY A 30 3.68 2.06 16.08
N ALA A 31 3.14 2.79 15.11
CA ALA A 31 3.83 3.83 14.38
C ALA A 31 2.98 5.11 14.33
N VAL A 32 3.66 6.26 14.38
CA VAL A 32 3.05 7.58 14.25
C VAL A 32 3.59 8.23 13.00
N PHE A 33 2.72 8.82 12.20
CA PHE A 33 3.05 9.46 10.95
C PHE A 33 2.55 10.90 10.89
N HIS A 34 3.33 11.76 10.24
CA HIS A 34 2.90 13.10 9.83
C HIS A 34 2.03 12.99 8.59
N LEU A 35 0.84 13.60 8.61
CA LEU A 35 -0.05 13.65 7.43
C LEU A 35 0.27 14.81 6.48
N ASN A 36 1.17 15.72 6.88
CA ASN A 36 1.52 16.94 6.14
C ASN A 36 3.02 17.09 5.84
N SER A 37 3.80 16.00 5.92
CA SER A 37 5.25 16.06 5.74
C SER A 37 5.78 14.84 4.99
N ASN A 38 6.80 15.08 4.16
CA ASN A 38 7.60 14.02 3.54
C ASN A 38 8.58 13.37 4.53
N THR A 39 8.81 13.97 5.71
CA THR A 39 9.40 13.27 6.85
C THR A 39 8.30 12.45 7.51
N VAL A 40 7.84 11.42 6.81
CA VAL A 40 6.57 10.74 7.07
C VAL A 40 6.49 10.19 8.49
N ARG A 41 7.62 9.77 9.08
CA ARG A 41 7.69 9.17 10.41
C ARG A 41 8.53 10.05 11.36
N PRO A 42 7.92 10.87 12.25
CA PRO A 42 8.66 11.59 13.28
C PRO A 42 9.56 10.63 14.06
N THR A 43 10.83 11.02 14.23
CA THR A 43 11.90 10.24 14.90
C THR A 43 12.15 8.83 14.36
N GLY A 44 11.61 8.49 13.18
CA GLY A 44 11.86 7.18 12.56
C GLY A 44 13.33 7.03 12.19
N GLN A 45 13.89 5.85 12.45
CA GLN A 45 15.24 5.48 12.01
C GLN A 45 15.16 4.51 10.84
N PRO A 46 16.17 4.49 9.96
CA PRO A 46 16.34 3.42 8.98
C PRO A 46 16.24 2.04 9.64
N GLY A 47 15.51 1.12 9.01
CA GLY A 47 15.25 -0.22 9.53
C GLY A 47 14.07 -0.34 10.50
N TRP A 48 13.37 0.73 10.84
CA TRP A 48 12.13 0.61 11.62
C TRP A 48 10.96 0.20 10.74
N THR A 49 10.23 -0.82 11.20
CA THR A 49 8.96 -1.26 10.61
C THR A 49 7.77 -0.45 11.14
N SER A 50 6.57 -0.77 10.66
CA SER A 50 5.29 -0.26 11.15
C SER A 50 4.24 -1.38 11.19
N ALA A 51 2.95 -1.02 11.21
CA ALA A 51 1.89 -1.99 10.92
C ALA A 51 1.96 -2.50 9.47
N ASP A 52 2.62 -1.76 8.59
CA ASP A 52 3.06 -2.15 7.25
C ASP A 52 4.53 -2.58 7.29
N ALA A 53 4.85 -3.72 6.67
CA ALA A 53 6.18 -4.31 6.75
C ALA A 53 7.27 -3.50 6.02
N ALA A 54 6.94 -2.67 5.04
CA ALA A 54 7.87 -1.73 4.42
C ALA A 54 8.14 -0.49 5.29
N GLY A 55 7.39 -0.32 6.38
CA GLY A 55 7.43 0.87 7.23
C GLY A 55 6.65 2.07 6.67
N LEU A 56 5.84 1.85 5.63
CA LEU A 56 4.99 2.88 5.02
C LEU A 56 3.70 3.08 5.86
N PRO A 57 3.08 4.28 5.84
CA PRO A 57 1.74 4.43 6.40
C PRO A 57 0.71 3.67 5.56
N ILE A 58 -0.12 2.83 6.20
CA ILE A 58 -1.17 2.04 5.54
C ILE A 58 -2.27 2.95 4.98
N PHE A 59 -2.83 3.84 5.82
CA PHE A 59 -4.00 4.64 5.47
C PHE A 59 -3.93 5.38 4.11
N PRO A 60 -2.86 6.15 3.80
CA PRO A 60 -2.76 6.85 2.52
C PRO A 60 -2.58 5.91 1.32
N GLY A 61 -2.22 4.64 1.55
CA GLY A 61 -2.10 3.61 0.52
C GLY A 61 -3.39 2.81 0.26
N LEU A 62 -4.47 3.03 1.04
CA LEU A 62 -5.74 2.32 0.87
C LEU A 62 -6.59 2.92 -0.23
N VAL A 63 -7.18 2.08 -1.08
CA VAL A 63 -8.27 2.49 -1.98
C VAL A 63 -9.52 2.78 -1.15
N ARG A 64 -10.15 3.95 -1.32
CA ARG A 64 -11.38 4.31 -0.57
C ARG A 64 -12.60 4.29 -1.47
N TYR A 65 -13.72 3.82 -0.92
CA TYR A 65 -14.96 3.61 -1.69
C TYR A 65 -15.44 4.90 -2.36
N ASP A 66 -15.55 6.00 -1.60
CA ASP A 66 -16.09 7.25 -2.14
C ASP A 66 -15.24 7.81 -3.29
N GLU A 67 -13.91 7.62 -3.26
CA GLU A 67 -13.02 8.00 -4.35
C GLU A 67 -13.25 7.11 -5.58
N ALA A 68 -13.25 5.79 -5.40
CA ALA A 68 -13.47 4.84 -6.48
C ALA A 68 -14.85 5.00 -7.13
N ALA A 69 -15.91 5.17 -6.33
CA ALA A 69 -17.28 5.36 -6.77
C ALA A 69 -17.49 6.70 -7.49
N SER A 70 -16.71 7.74 -7.14
CA SER A 70 -16.69 9.01 -7.88
C SER A 70 -16.05 8.88 -9.28
N GLY A 71 -15.36 7.77 -9.55
CA GLY A 71 -14.65 7.52 -10.79
C GLY A 71 -13.20 8.01 -10.82
N VAL A 72 -12.72 8.67 -9.75
CA VAL A 72 -11.38 9.25 -9.72
C VAL A 72 -10.72 9.04 -8.36
N ILE A 73 -9.48 8.54 -8.37
CA ILE A 73 -8.64 8.40 -7.19
C ILE A 73 -7.32 9.13 -7.45
N HIS A 74 -6.90 9.98 -6.50
CA HIS A 74 -5.80 10.95 -6.68
C HIS A 74 -4.47 10.56 -6.03
N HIS A 75 -4.28 9.28 -5.73
CA HIS A 75 -3.08 8.83 -5.02
C HIS A 75 -2.65 7.42 -5.46
N ALA A 76 -1.42 7.07 -5.08
CA ALA A 76 -0.87 5.73 -5.27
C ALA A 76 -1.40 4.76 -4.20
N PHE A 77 -1.37 3.46 -4.49
CA PHE A 77 -1.81 2.42 -3.55
C PHE A 77 -0.66 1.60 -3.00
N ARG A 78 -0.91 0.87 -1.93
CA ARG A 78 -0.05 -0.22 -1.47
C ARG A 78 -0.52 -1.56 -2.02
N PHE A 79 0.43 -2.44 -2.33
CA PHE A 79 0.14 -3.83 -2.68
C PHE A 79 1.17 -4.79 -2.09
N THR A 80 0.85 -6.08 -2.10
CA THR A 80 1.72 -7.13 -1.56
C THR A 80 2.25 -8.08 -2.64
N VAL A 81 3.38 -8.71 -2.32
CA VAL A 81 4.02 -9.74 -3.13
C VAL A 81 4.39 -10.93 -2.23
N SER A 82 4.53 -12.13 -2.77
CA SER A 82 4.78 -13.32 -1.93
C SER A 82 6.17 -13.34 -1.30
N SER A 83 7.15 -12.68 -1.91
CA SER A 83 8.51 -12.58 -1.36
C SER A 83 9.21 -11.32 -1.84
N THR A 84 9.89 -10.67 -0.90
CA THR A 84 10.72 -9.48 -1.15
C THR A 84 12.20 -9.75 -0.94
N ARG A 85 13.03 -8.87 -1.50
CA ARG A 85 14.46 -8.79 -1.21
C ARG A 85 14.66 -8.20 0.19
N LYS A 86 15.78 -8.56 0.84
CA LYS A 86 16.33 -7.92 2.04
C LYS A 86 16.92 -6.56 1.65
N ALA A 87 16.04 -5.67 1.20
CA ALA A 87 16.34 -4.33 0.69
C ALA A 87 15.05 -3.51 0.64
N TYR A 88 15.18 -2.18 0.66
CA TYR A 88 14.06 -1.27 0.44
C TYR A 88 14.47 -0.05 -0.38
N VAL A 89 13.50 0.66 -0.93
CA VAL A 89 13.68 1.95 -1.59
C VAL A 89 12.83 3.00 -0.88
N PRO A 90 13.40 4.16 -0.48
CA PRO A 90 12.64 5.25 0.12
C PRO A 90 11.42 5.67 -0.73
N PRO A 91 10.29 6.02 -0.10
CA PRO A 91 10.12 6.32 1.33
C PRO A 91 9.89 5.10 2.23
N ALA A 92 9.97 3.86 1.73
CA ALA A 92 10.01 2.70 2.62
C ALA A 92 11.26 2.78 3.53
N THR A 93 11.15 2.23 4.74
CA THR A 93 12.19 2.30 5.76
C THR A 93 12.67 0.93 6.22
N HIS A 94 12.04 -0.15 5.76
CA HIS A 94 12.28 -1.50 6.26
C HIS A 94 12.13 -2.57 5.18
N TRP A 95 12.77 -3.72 5.37
CA TRP A 95 12.65 -4.92 4.54
C TRP A 95 12.08 -6.07 5.39
N ALA A 96 11.26 -6.95 4.82
CA ALA A 96 10.58 -8.01 5.58
C ALA A 96 11.03 -9.43 5.18
N SER A 97 12.29 -9.60 4.78
CA SER A 97 12.84 -10.90 4.43
C SER A 97 14.33 -11.03 4.76
N GLY A 98 14.85 -12.25 4.76
CA GLY A 98 16.28 -12.54 4.80
C GLY A 98 16.93 -12.76 3.42
N ASN A 99 16.16 -12.72 2.33
CA ASN A 99 16.61 -13.15 1.00
C ASN A 99 17.28 -12.00 0.23
N THR A 100 18.53 -12.15 -0.19
CA THR A 100 19.31 -11.08 -0.85
C THR A 100 19.23 -11.10 -2.37
N SER A 101 18.51 -12.05 -2.98
CA SER A 101 18.40 -12.22 -4.44
C SER A 101 17.93 -10.95 -5.13
N ALA A 102 18.65 -10.54 -6.18
CA ALA A 102 18.30 -9.37 -7.00
C ALA A 102 17.05 -9.58 -7.87
N SER A 103 16.57 -10.83 -8.00
CA SER A 103 15.33 -11.15 -8.72
C SER A 103 14.06 -10.86 -7.92
N LEU A 104 14.18 -10.55 -6.62
CA LEU A 104 13.05 -10.18 -5.77
C LEU A 104 12.89 -8.67 -5.69
N ALA A 105 11.64 -8.22 -5.60
CA ALA A 105 11.33 -6.81 -5.41
C ALA A 105 11.80 -6.32 -4.03
N PRO A 106 12.46 -5.16 -3.92
CA PRO A 106 12.65 -4.50 -2.63
C PRO A 106 11.32 -3.91 -2.12
N MET A 107 11.20 -3.74 -0.81
CA MET A 107 10.11 -2.95 -0.23
C MET A 107 10.16 -1.51 -0.76
N GLY A 108 9.00 -0.88 -0.95
CA GLY A 108 8.89 0.46 -1.54
C GLY A 108 9.04 0.51 -3.06
N MET A 109 9.37 -0.60 -3.74
CA MET A 109 9.41 -0.63 -5.21
C MET A 109 8.08 -0.16 -5.79
N ARG A 110 8.13 0.84 -6.68
CA ARG A 110 6.95 1.39 -7.34
C ARG A 110 6.75 0.75 -8.70
N VAL A 111 5.54 0.27 -8.93
CA VAL A 111 5.05 -0.19 -10.24
C VAL A 111 3.93 0.72 -10.71
N ARG A 112 3.70 0.77 -12.02
CA ARG A 112 2.50 1.40 -12.57
C ARG A 112 1.94 0.57 -13.71
N LEU A 113 0.64 0.69 -13.95
CA LEU A 113 0.01 0.06 -15.10
C LEU A 113 0.49 0.76 -16.37
N LYS A 114 0.92 -0.01 -17.38
CA LYS A 114 1.47 0.55 -18.62
C LYS A 114 0.47 1.49 -19.29
N ALA A 115 0.98 2.56 -19.90
CA ALA A 115 0.16 3.52 -20.62
C ALA A 115 -0.68 2.85 -21.73
N SER A 116 -0.12 1.83 -22.38
CA SER A 116 -0.77 1.06 -23.45
C SER A 116 -1.87 0.09 -23.01
N TYR A 117 -2.00 -0.21 -21.72
CA TYR A 117 -3.08 -1.09 -21.24
C TYR A 117 -4.44 -0.43 -21.48
N VAL A 118 -5.35 -1.06 -22.22
CA VAL A 118 -6.69 -0.53 -22.45
C VAL A 118 -7.58 -0.92 -21.28
N ILE A 119 -8.09 0.07 -20.53
CA ILE A 119 -9.06 -0.18 -19.46
C ILE A 119 -10.40 -0.55 -20.12
N PRO A 120 -10.96 -1.74 -19.86
CA PRO A 120 -12.22 -2.14 -20.50
C PRO A 120 -13.37 -1.21 -20.11
N ALA A 121 -14.06 -0.68 -21.12
CA ALA A 121 -15.20 0.22 -20.90
C ALA A 121 -16.36 -0.46 -20.14
N SER A 122 -16.45 -1.79 -20.24
CA SER A 122 -17.44 -2.64 -19.57
C SER A 122 -17.17 -2.87 -18.07
N PHE A 123 -16.01 -2.46 -17.55
CA PHE A 123 -15.73 -2.57 -16.13
C PHE A 123 -16.56 -1.58 -15.31
N SER A 124 -16.76 -1.92 -14.03
CA SER A 124 -17.39 -1.03 -13.05
C SER A 124 -16.68 0.32 -12.94
N THR A 125 -17.39 1.34 -12.46
CA THR A 125 -16.81 2.68 -12.23
C THR A 125 -15.61 2.60 -11.30
N GLU A 126 -15.72 1.81 -10.24
CA GLU A 126 -14.70 1.58 -9.23
C GLU A 126 -13.46 0.90 -9.84
N SER A 127 -13.62 -0.18 -10.59
CA SER A 127 -12.49 -0.84 -11.27
C SER A 127 -11.78 0.09 -12.25
N ARG A 128 -12.54 0.88 -13.03
CA ARG A 128 -11.95 1.84 -13.97
C ARG A 128 -11.18 2.94 -13.23
N ALA A 129 -11.72 3.47 -12.13
CA ALA A 129 -11.04 4.45 -11.28
C ALA A 129 -9.73 3.90 -10.70
N ILE A 130 -9.77 2.67 -10.17
CA ILE A 130 -8.60 1.99 -9.62
C ILE A 130 -7.53 1.78 -10.70
N LEU A 131 -7.90 1.26 -11.88
CA LEU A 131 -6.95 1.03 -12.97
C LEU A 131 -6.37 2.32 -13.53
N GLN A 132 -7.17 3.39 -13.60
CA GLN A 132 -6.71 4.70 -14.01
C GLN A 132 -5.72 5.29 -12.99
N ALA A 133 -5.97 5.12 -11.70
CA ALA A 133 -5.03 5.52 -10.65
C ALA A 133 -3.75 4.67 -10.67
N MET A 134 -3.83 3.36 -10.95
CA MET A 134 -2.64 2.53 -11.16
C MET A 134 -1.79 2.98 -12.35
N LYS A 135 -2.38 3.56 -13.41
CA LYS A 135 -1.62 4.19 -14.51
C LYS A 135 -0.96 5.49 -14.08
N THR A 136 -1.74 6.34 -13.42
CA THR A 136 -1.38 7.74 -13.14
C THR A 136 -0.41 7.86 -11.97
N TYR A 137 -0.74 7.18 -10.86
CA TYR A 137 -0.02 7.25 -9.59
C TYR A 137 0.74 5.96 -9.26
N GLY A 138 0.36 4.82 -9.84
CA GLY A 138 1.03 3.56 -9.58
C GLY A 138 0.79 3.00 -8.17
N MET A 139 1.60 2.02 -7.79
CA MET A 139 1.48 1.28 -6.54
C MET A 139 2.86 0.97 -5.96
N LEU A 140 2.95 0.82 -4.63
CA LEU A 140 4.18 0.51 -3.92
C LEU A 140 4.12 -0.88 -3.28
N VAL A 141 5.19 -1.67 -3.41
CA VAL A 141 5.38 -2.92 -2.66
C VAL A 141 5.49 -2.58 -1.18
N ALA A 142 4.57 -3.07 -0.38
CA ALA A 142 4.46 -2.67 1.03
C ALA A 142 4.54 -3.83 2.02
N ASP A 143 4.21 -5.05 1.58
CA ASP A 143 4.22 -6.21 2.47
C ASP A 143 4.45 -7.53 1.73
N ASN A 144 4.78 -8.56 2.50
CA ASN A 144 4.76 -9.95 2.05
C ASN A 144 3.36 -10.54 2.22
N GLY A 145 2.75 -11.01 1.13
CA GLY A 145 1.39 -11.53 1.11
C GLY A 145 1.00 -12.11 -0.25
N SER A 146 -0.29 -12.16 -0.55
CA SER A 146 -0.75 -12.62 -1.88
C SER A 146 -0.27 -11.68 -2.99
N ASN A 147 0.27 -12.25 -4.07
CA ASN A 147 0.76 -11.46 -5.19
C ASN A 147 -0.31 -10.51 -5.76
N TRP A 148 0.07 -9.25 -5.98
CA TRP A 148 -0.79 -8.22 -6.58
C TRP A 148 -2.01 -7.84 -5.74
N PHE A 149 -2.04 -8.17 -4.45
CA PHE A 149 -3.17 -7.85 -3.59
C PHE A 149 -3.15 -6.37 -3.20
N VAL A 150 -4.20 -5.64 -3.60
CA VAL A 150 -4.41 -4.23 -3.25
C VAL A 150 -5.38 -4.14 -2.08
N SER A 151 -5.06 -3.29 -1.09
CA SER A 151 -5.91 -3.10 0.08
C SER A 151 -6.89 -1.94 -0.10
N GLY A 152 -8.17 -2.20 0.11
CA GLY A 152 -9.20 -1.16 0.24
C GLY A 152 -9.48 -0.82 1.70
N ALA A 153 -9.97 0.40 1.95
CA ALA A 153 -10.56 0.75 3.23
C ALA A 153 -11.88 -0.03 3.42
N PRO A 154 -12.17 -0.58 4.62
CA PRO A 154 -13.40 -1.31 4.87
C PRO A 154 -14.63 -0.44 4.57
N ASP A 155 -15.53 -0.96 3.74
CA ASP A 155 -16.80 -0.33 3.40
C ASP A 155 -17.77 -1.41 2.90
N ASP A 156 -18.98 -1.45 3.44
CA ASP A 156 -19.97 -2.47 3.07
C ASP A 156 -20.55 -2.27 1.67
N ARG A 157 -20.32 -1.10 1.05
CA ARG A 157 -20.77 -0.80 -0.32
C ARG A 157 -19.87 -1.42 -1.40
N TRP A 158 -18.73 -1.99 -1.03
CA TRP A 158 -17.85 -2.67 -1.98
C TRP A 158 -18.50 -3.92 -2.57
N ASN A 159 -18.57 -3.99 -3.89
CA ASN A 159 -18.83 -5.25 -4.59
C ASN A 159 -17.51 -6.02 -4.82
N ASN A 160 -17.04 -6.71 -3.79
CA ASN A 160 -15.75 -7.40 -3.82
C ASN A 160 -15.67 -8.49 -4.90
N ASP A 161 -16.75 -9.24 -5.14
CA ASP A 161 -16.77 -10.29 -6.17
C ASP A 161 -16.54 -9.71 -7.57
N LYS A 162 -17.18 -8.57 -7.86
CA LYS A 162 -17.02 -7.86 -9.13
C LYS A 162 -15.61 -7.28 -9.29
N LEU A 163 -15.08 -6.66 -8.23
CA LEU A 163 -13.71 -6.14 -8.22
C LEU A 163 -12.68 -7.26 -8.41
N LEU A 164 -12.84 -8.39 -7.74
CA LEU A 164 -11.96 -9.55 -7.87
C LEU A 164 -11.96 -10.10 -9.29
N ALA A 165 -13.14 -10.22 -9.91
CA ALA A 165 -13.26 -10.68 -11.29
C ALA A 165 -12.60 -9.72 -12.30
N GLU A 166 -12.85 -8.42 -12.16
CA GLU A 166 -12.38 -7.40 -13.10
C GLU A 166 -10.88 -7.11 -12.93
N LEU A 167 -10.43 -6.81 -11.72
CA LEU A 167 -9.03 -6.52 -11.43
C LEU A 167 -8.15 -7.77 -11.55
N GLY A 168 -8.68 -8.96 -11.22
CA GLY A 168 -7.97 -10.24 -11.36
C GLY A 168 -7.69 -10.64 -12.82
N SER A 169 -8.38 -10.03 -13.78
CA SER A 169 -8.08 -10.22 -15.21
C SER A 169 -6.78 -9.54 -15.64
N VAL A 170 -6.33 -8.51 -14.89
CA VAL A 170 -5.15 -7.71 -15.21
C VAL A 170 -3.90 -8.51 -14.88
N LYS A 171 -3.05 -8.75 -15.88
CA LYS A 171 -1.80 -9.52 -15.70
C LYS A 171 -0.68 -8.63 -15.19
N GLY A 172 0.19 -9.18 -14.35
CA GLY A 172 1.42 -8.52 -13.89
C GLY A 172 2.30 -7.99 -15.03
N ALA A 173 2.32 -8.67 -16.18
CA ALA A 173 3.02 -8.22 -17.40
C ALA A 173 2.48 -6.89 -17.98
N SER A 174 1.30 -6.45 -17.55
CA SER A 174 0.70 -5.15 -17.90
C SER A 174 1.29 -4.01 -17.08
N PHE A 175 2.09 -4.30 -16.05
CA PHE A 175 2.76 -3.32 -15.23
C PHE A 175 4.21 -3.12 -15.68
N GLU A 176 4.77 -1.98 -15.32
CA GLU A 176 6.18 -1.66 -15.45
C GLU A 176 6.70 -1.12 -14.12
N VAL A 177 7.98 -1.41 -13.84
CA VAL A 177 8.67 -0.84 -12.67
C VAL A 177 9.03 0.60 -13.00
N VAL A 178 8.63 1.51 -12.13
CA VAL A 178 9.04 2.92 -12.21
C VAL A 178 10.47 3.00 -11.69
N ARG A 179 11.38 3.64 -12.43
CA ARG A 179 12.75 3.86 -11.96
C ARG A 179 12.72 4.64 -10.64
N MET A 180 13.39 4.11 -9.63
CA MET A 180 13.58 4.75 -8.34
C MET A 180 15.05 4.71 -7.98
N ASP A 181 15.54 5.78 -7.35
CA ASP A 181 16.90 5.89 -6.87
C ASP A 181 16.95 5.69 -5.34
N GLY A 182 18.12 5.32 -4.80
CA GLY A 182 18.31 5.18 -3.35
C GLY A 182 17.97 3.80 -2.77
N LEU A 183 18.24 2.72 -3.49
CA LEU A 183 18.14 1.36 -2.94
C LEU A 183 19.01 1.24 -1.68
N VAL A 184 18.39 0.87 -0.56
CA VAL A 184 19.08 0.58 0.70
C VAL A 184 19.24 -0.92 0.85
N LEU A 185 20.48 -1.33 1.09
CA LEU A 185 20.89 -2.69 1.40
C LEU A 185 21.21 -2.81 2.90
N PRO A 186 21.27 -4.04 3.46
CA PRO A 186 21.58 -4.29 4.87
C PRO A 186 22.97 -3.83 5.29
#